data_AF-A0A2E5JGZ9-F1
#
_entry.id   AF-A0A2E5JGZ9-F1
#
_cell.length_a   1.000
_cell.length_b   1.000
_cell.length_c   1.000
_cell.angle_alpha   90.00
_cell.angle_beta   90.00
_cell.angle_gamma   90.00
#
_symmetry.space_group_name_H-M   'P 1'
#
loop_
_entity.id
_entity.type
_entity.pdbx_description
1 polymer ?
#
loop_
_entity_poly.entity_id
_entity_poly.type
_entity_poly.pdbx_seq_one_letter_code
_entity_poly.pdbx_strand_id
1 'polypeptide(L)'
;MNRISALIVIMLMFFAASSHAQSSGEAKVRYQYKKYQKFDFEDIAIEGDTGNPGDLSIASRYQRKFKNRLPYRVNFNPEIARAVERVR
;
A
#
# COMPACT_ATOMS: atom_id res chain seq x y z
N MET A 1 22.41 52.39 30.73
CA MET A 1 21.93 50.99 30.69
C MET A 1 22.49 50.30 31.93
N ASN A 2 21.63 49.81 32.82
CA ASN A 2 22.05 49.38 34.16
C ASN A 2 22.98 48.16 34.03
N ARG A 3 24.07 48.11 34.81
CA ARG A 3 25.04 46.98 34.74
C ARG A 3 24.35 45.61 34.92
N ILE A 4 23.29 45.59 35.72
CA ILE A 4 22.42 44.43 35.94
C ILE A 4 21.63 44.06 34.68
N SER A 5 21.08 45.03 33.95
CA SER A 5 20.35 44.75 32.71
C SER A 5 21.28 44.22 31.62
N ALA A 6 22.54 44.67 31.58
CA ALA A 6 23.55 44.14 30.66
C ALA A 6 23.90 42.68 30.96
N LEU A 7 24.03 42.31 32.25
CA LEU A 7 24.29 40.92 32.67
C LEU A 7 23.13 39.98 32.32
N ILE A 8 21.88 40.44 32.47
CA ILE A 8 20.70 39.64 32.12
C ILE A 8 20.65 39.37 30.61
N VAL A 9 20.99 40.36 29.78
CA VAL A 9 21.03 40.19 28.32
C VAL A 9 22.12 39.20 27.90
N ILE A 10 23.29 39.24 28.53
CA ILE A 10 24.38 38.30 28.27
C ILE A 10 23.96 36.87 28.66
N MET A 11 23.30 36.70 29.81
CA MET A 11 22.79 35.41 30.26
C MET A 11 21.75 34.81 29.29
N LEU A 12 20.86 35.64 28.74
CA LEU A 12 19.87 35.22 27.74
C LEU A 12 20.52 34.77 26.42
N MET A 13 21.63 35.40 26.02
CA MET A 13 22.37 35.00 24.82
C MET A 13 23.01 33.61 24.94
N PHE A 14 23.50 33.23 26.13
CA PHE A 14 24.03 31.88 26.37
C PHE A 14 22.93 30.80 26.34
N PHE A 15 21.73 31.12 26.80
CA PHE A 15 20.62 30.17 26.79
C PHE A 15 20.15 29.84 25.36
N ALA A 16 20.14 30.84 24.46
CA ALA A 16 19.76 30.64 23.06
C ALA A 16 20.75 29.72 22.29
N ALA A 17 22.04 29.73 22.64
CA ALA A 17 23.05 28.88 22.01
C ALA A 17 22.92 27.38 22.39
N SER A 18 22.13 27.06 23.42
CA SER A 18 21.99 25.71 23.96
C SER A 18 20.87 24.89 23.29
N SER A 19 20.13 25.47 22.36
CA SER A 19 19.05 24.78 21.64
C SER A 19 19.63 23.99 20.46
N HIS A 20 19.85 22.69 20.66
CA HIS A 20 20.19 21.76 19.58
C HIS A 20 18.96 20.91 19.25
N ALA A 21 18.54 20.93 17.98
CA ALA A 21 17.48 20.04 17.51
C ALA A 21 17.99 18.59 17.57
N GLN A 22 17.29 17.74 18.32
CA GLN A 22 17.53 16.30 18.30
C GLN A 22 17.09 15.80 16.92
N SER A 23 18.04 15.65 15.99
CA SER A 23 17.76 14.83 14.81
C SER A 23 17.51 13.43 15.34
N SER A 24 16.29 12.92 15.13
CA SER A 24 16.00 11.51 15.32
C SER A 24 16.77 10.76 14.24
N GLY A 25 18.08 10.58 14.48
CA GLY A 25 18.93 9.70 13.68
C GLY A 25 18.19 8.38 13.59
N GLU A 26 17.94 7.95 12.35
CA GLU A 26 17.11 6.81 11.98
C GLU A 26 17.19 5.74 13.06
N ALA A 27 16.11 5.63 13.86
CA ALA A 27 16.05 4.64 14.91
C ALA A 27 16.42 3.30 14.27
N LYS A 28 17.54 2.72 14.68
CA LYS A 28 18.11 1.52 14.04
C LYS A 28 17.15 0.36 14.34
N VAL A 29 16.11 0.21 13.52
CA VAL A 29 15.06 -0.81 13.72
C VAL A 29 15.72 -2.17 13.55
N ARG A 30 15.99 -2.85 14.67
CA ARG A 30 16.52 -4.21 14.67
C ARG A 30 15.37 -5.18 14.45
N TYR A 31 15.19 -5.62 13.21
CA TYR A 31 14.26 -6.70 12.89
C TYR A 31 14.82 -8.03 13.41
N GLN A 32 14.17 -8.61 14.43
CA GLN A 32 14.47 -9.95 14.91
C GLN A 32 13.39 -10.91 14.42
N TYR A 33 13.76 -11.83 13.54
CA TYR A 33 12.87 -12.90 13.08
C TYR A 33 12.95 -14.09 14.04
N LYS A 34 11.79 -14.62 14.45
CA LYS A 34 11.72 -15.85 15.25
C LYS A 34 12.26 -17.02 14.42
N LYS A 35 13.34 -17.66 14.88
CA LYS A 35 14.04 -18.69 14.10
C LYS A 35 13.29 -20.03 14.03
N TYR A 36 12.58 -20.41 15.09
CA TYR A 36 11.84 -21.68 15.14
C TYR A 36 10.66 -21.55 16.09
N GLN A 37 9.48 -21.92 15.62
CA GLN A 37 8.28 -22.06 16.43
C GLN A 37 7.84 -23.52 16.31
N LYS A 38 7.96 -24.28 17.39
CA LYS A 38 7.40 -25.63 17.46
C LYS A 38 5.92 -25.48 17.79
N PHE A 39 5.06 -25.86 16.85
CA PHE A 39 3.63 -25.94 17.10
C PHE A 39 3.35 -27.26 17.80
N ASP A 40 2.67 -27.19 18.93
CA ASP A 40 2.10 -28.35 19.59
C ASP A 40 0.71 -28.57 19.00
N PHE A 41 0.53 -29.69 18.30
CA PHE A 41 -0.72 -30.00 17.61
C PHE A 41 -1.68 -30.81 18.48
N GLU A 42 -1.24 -31.27 19.66
CA GLU A 42 -2.12 -32.03 20.56
C GLU A 42 -3.20 -31.16 21.20
N ASP A 43 -2.92 -29.85 21.35
CA ASP A 43 -3.84 -28.87 21.93
C ASP A 43 -4.66 -28.10 20.87
N ILE A 44 -4.45 -28.41 19.58
CA ILE A 44 -5.24 -27.84 18.48
C ILE A 44 -6.47 -28.76 18.29
N ALA A 45 -7.41 -28.65 19.22
CA ALA A 45 -8.77 -29.14 18.99
C ALA A 45 -9.42 -28.22 17.95
N ILE A 46 -9.36 -28.62 16.68
CA ILE A 46 -10.16 -28.00 15.63
C ILE A 46 -11.60 -28.45 15.89
N GLU A 47 -12.38 -27.62 16.58
CA GLU A 47 -13.84 -27.72 16.58
C GLU A 47 -14.29 -27.53 15.13
N GLY A 48 -14.34 -28.65 14.39
CA GLY A 48 -14.84 -28.72 13.04
C GLY A 48 -16.35 -28.51 13.09
N ASP A 49 -16.77 -27.25 13.23
CA ASP A 49 -18.15 -26.89 12.99
C ASP A 49 -18.46 -27.34 11.56
N THR A 50 -19.31 -28.36 11.48
CA THR A 50 -19.59 -29.15 10.27
C THR A 50 -20.52 -28.36 9.36
N GLY A 51 -20.30 -27.06 9.24
CA GLY A 51 -20.89 -26.20 8.24
C GLY A 51 -20.03 -26.32 6.98
N ASN A 52 -20.50 -27.13 6.03
CA ASN A 52 -20.18 -26.96 4.61
C ASN A 52 -19.91 -25.46 4.34
N PRO A 53 -18.75 -25.04 3.79
CA PRO A 53 -18.49 -23.63 3.52
C PRO A 53 -19.60 -23.16 2.59
N GLY A 54 -20.64 -22.58 3.21
CA GLY A 54 -21.90 -22.29 2.57
C GLY A 54 -21.60 -21.24 1.54
N ASP A 55 -21.52 -21.69 0.29
CA ASP A 55 -21.34 -20.88 -0.90
C ASP A 55 -20.35 -19.72 -0.68
N LEU A 56 -19.05 -19.99 -0.87
CA LEU A 56 -18.05 -18.96 -1.18
C LEU A 56 -18.37 -18.31 -2.55
N SER A 57 -19.64 -18.00 -2.83
CA SER A 57 -20.01 -17.15 -3.94
C SER A 57 -19.54 -15.75 -3.57
N ILE A 58 -18.48 -15.33 -4.26
CA ILE A 58 -18.04 -13.95 -4.26
C ILE A 58 -19.26 -13.13 -4.67
N ALA A 59 -19.77 -12.28 -3.77
CA ALA A 59 -20.88 -11.39 -4.05
C ALA A 59 -20.58 -10.68 -5.39
N SER A 60 -21.51 -10.80 -6.35
CA SER A 60 -21.31 -10.26 -7.69
C SER A 60 -20.98 -8.77 -7.59
N ARG A 61 -19.70 -8.43 -7.76
CA ARG A 61 -19.25 -7.04 -7.73
C ARG A 61 -19.91 -6.33 -8.89
N TYR A 62 -20.42 -5.12 -8.66
CA TYR A 62 -20.94 -4.28 -9.73
C TYR A 62 -19.87 -4.09 -10.82
N GLN A 63 -20.02 -4.81 -11.93
CA GLN A 63 -19.17 -4.66 -13.10
C GLN A 63 -19.73 -3.54 -13.95
N ARG A 64 -19.00 -2.42 -14.00
CA ARG A 64 -19.37 -1.30 -14.87
C ARG A 64 -19.23 -1.74 -16.33
N LYS A 65 -20.35 -1.93 -17.03
CA LYS A 65 -20.35 -2.21 -18.47
C LYS A 65 -19.93 -0.94 -19.21
N PHE A 66 -18.76 -0.97 -19.84
CA PHE A 66 -18.31 0.12 -20.71
C PHE A 66 -18.97 -0.04 -22.08
N LYS A 67 -19.56 1.05 -22.61
CA LYS A 67 -19.97 1.07 -24.01
C LYS A 67 -18.70 1.10 -24.86
N ASN A 68 -18.59 0.21 -25.83
CA ASN A 68 -17.49 0.24 -26.79
C ASN A 68 -17.59 1.57 -27.58
N ARG A 69 -16.57 2.44 -27.43
CA ARG A 69 -16.50 3.73 -28.13
C ARG A 69 -15.90 3.59 -29.53
N LEU A 70 -15.38 2.41 -29.88
CA LEU A 70 -14.79 2.18 -31.18
C LEU A 70 -15.90 2.03 -32.22
N PRO A 71 -15.70 2.57 -33.43
CA PRO A 71 -16.63 2.36 -34.52
C PRO A 71 -16.75 0.86 -34.81
N TYR A 72 -17.95 0.31 -34.60
CA TYR A 72 -18.26 -1.06 -34.98
C TYR A 72 -18.69 -1.08 -36.44
N ARG A 73 -18.02 -1.90 -37.24
CA ARG A 73 -18.39 -2.12 -38.63
C ARG A 73 -19.27 -3.37 -38.71
N VAL A 74 -20.45 -3.24 -39.31
CA VAL A 74 -21.45 -4.31 -39.40
C VAL A 74 -21.07 -5.35 -40.47
N ASN A 75 -20.33 -4.95 -41.51
CA ASN A 75 -20.01 -5.79 -42.65
C ASN A 75 -18.51 -5.73 -42.98
N PHE A 76 -17.88 -6.90 -43.07
CA PHE A 76 -16.46 -7.08 -43.41
C PHE A 76 -16.24 -7.76 -44.77
N ASN A 77 -17.32 -8.07 -45.52
CA ASN A 77 -17.22 -8.74 -46.82
C ASN A 77 -16.31 -8.02 -47.83
N PRO A 78 -16.29 -6.68 -47.93
CA PRO A 78 -15.39 -5.97 -48.86
C PRO A 78 -13.91 -6.16 -48.51
N GLU A 79 -13.55 -6.16 -47.22
CA GLU A 79 -12.18 -6.38 -46.75
C GLU A 79 -11.74 -7.83 -46.98
N ILE A 80 -12.64 -8.79 -46.74
CA ILE A 80 -12.40 -10.21 -46.97
C ILE A 80 -12.16 -10.47 -48.47
N ALA A 81 -13.00 -9.91 -49.34
CA ALA A 81 -12.82 -10.02 -50.80
C ALA A 81 -11.46 -9.45 -51.24
N ARG A 82 -11.10 -8.26 -50.76
CA ARG A 82 -9.79 -7.62 -51.04
C ARG A 82 -8.60 -8.42 -50.50
N ALA A 83 -8.75 -9.13 -49.38
CA ALA A 83 -7.70 -9.97 -48.83
C ALA A 83 -7.46 -11.20 -49.72
N VAL A 84 -8.53 -11.84 -50.19
CA VAL A 84 -8.45 -12.99 -51.10
C VAL A 84 -7.83 -12.61 -52.45
N GLU A 85 -8.20 -11.44 -52.99
CA GLU A 85 -7.63 -10.91 -54.23
C GLU A 85 -6.11 -10.68 -54.16
N ARG A 86 -5.55 -10.35 -52.99
CA ARG A 86 -4.10 -10.14 -52.82
C ARG A 86 -3.30 -11.44 -52.66
N VAL A 87 -3.95 -12.53 -52.29
CA VAL A 87 -3.29 -13.84 -52.08
C VAL A 87 -3.18 -14.60 -53.41
N ARG A 88 -3.93 -14.19 -54.43
CA ARG A 88 -3.92 -14.77 -55.78
C ARG A 88 -2.94 -14.04 -56.69
#